data_AF-C6E6N8-F1
#
_entry.id   AF-C6E6N8-F1
#
_cell.length_a   1.000
_cell.length_b   1.000
_cell.length_c   1.000
_cell.angle_alpha   90.00
_cell.angle_beta   90.00
_cell.angle_gamma   90.00
#
_symmetry.space_group_name_H-M   'P 1'
#
loop_
_entity.id
_entity.type
_entity.pdbx_description
1 polymer ?
#
loop_
_entity_poly.entity_id
_entity_poly.type
_entity_poly.pdbx_seq_one_letter_code
_entity_poly.pdbx_strand_id
1 'polypeptide(L)' 'MEKFEGFPAATFQFLKELSDNNNKQWFELHKAEYQDNVLRPDKHRIPRSNS' A
#
# COMPACT_ATOMS: atom_id res chain seq x y z
N MET A 1 -10.52 -16.69 -8.19
CA MET A 1 -10.69 -15.32 -7.66
C MET A 1 -9.77 -15.21 -6.46
N GLU A 2 -8.78 -14.33 -6.50
CA GLU A 2 -8.01 -14.04 -5.29
C GLU A 2 -8.86 -13.10 -4.44
N LYS A 3 -9.16 -13.52 -3.23
CA LYS A 3 -10.01 -12.76 -2.32
C LYS A 3 -9.16 -11.64 -1.73
N PHE A 4 -9.73 -10.45 -1.64
CA PHE A 4 -9.10 -9.37 -0.89
C PHE A 4 -9.11 -9.76 0.59
N GLU A 5 -7.95 -10.07 1.13
CA GLU A 5 -7.77 -10.48 2.53
C GLU A 5 -7.58 -9.28 3.49
N GLY A 6 -7.72 -8.05 2.99
CA GLY A 6 -7.50 -6.83 3.76
C GLY A 6 -6.09 -6.25 3.60
N PHE A 7 -5.77 -5.28 4.46
CA PHE A 7 -4.44 -4.67 4.51
C PHE A 7 -3.53 -5.46 5.46
N PRO A 8 -2.29 -5.77 5.07
CA PRO A 8 -1.32 -6.37 5.99
C PRO A 8 -0.99 -5.41 7.14
N ALA A 9 -0.56 -5.95 8.28
CA ALA A 9 -0.11 -5.13 9.42
C ALA A 9 0.99 -4.12 9.03
N ALA A 10 1.83 -4.50 8.07
CA ALA A 10 2.87 -3.64 7.49
C ALA A 10 2.33 -2.35 6.87
N THR A 11 1.10 -2.34 6.34
CA THR A 11 0.44 -1.12 5.85
C THR A 11 0.27 -0.11 6.98
N PHE A 12 -0.23 -0.55 8.13
CA PHE A 12 -0.48 0.32 9.28
C PHE A 12 0.83 0.79 9.92
N GLN A 13 1.84 -0.07 9.94
CA GLN A 13 3.19 0.32 10.39
C GLN A 13 3.78 1.42 9.50
N PHE A 14 3.73 1.25 8.18
CA PHE A 14 4.19 2.25 7.22
C PHE A 14 3.45 3.59 7.40
N LEU A 15 2.12 3.57 7.57
CA LEU A 15 1.32 4.79 7.75
C LEU A 15 1.65 5.52 9.06
N LYS A 16 1.96 4.77 10.13
CA LYS A 16 2.41 5.35 11.40
C LYS A 16 3.76 6.05 11.23
N GLU A 17 4.73 5.36 10.63
CA GLU A 17 6.06 5.93 10.43
C GLU A 17 6.04 7.11 9.45
N LEU A 18 5.15 7.10 8.45
CA LEU A 18 4.92 8.23 7.55
C LEU A 18 4.36 9.45 8.29
N SER A 19 3.44 9.23 9.25
CA SER A 19 2.93 10.29 10.11
C SER A 19 4.03 10.88 10.99
N ASP A 20 4.89 10.03 11.55
CA ASP A 20 6.01 10.44 12.40
C ASP A 20 7.13 11.15 11.59
N ASN A 21 7.30 10.76 10.32
CA ASN A 21 8.34 11.26 9.42
C ASN A 21 7.73 11.93 8.18
N ASN A 22 6.92 12.96 8.42
CA ASN A 22 6.18 13.70 7.38
C ASN A 22 7.10 14.61 6.52
N ASN A 23 8.09 14.02 5.85
CA ASN A 23 8.99 14.69 4.92
C ASN A 23 9.21 13.84 3.66
N LYS A 24 9.50 14.52 2.56
CA LYS A 24 9.61 13.88 1.24
C LYS A 24 10.80 12.91 1.14
N GLN A 25 11.92 13.20 1.81
CA GLN A 25 13.11 12.34 1.73
C GLN A 25 12.86 10.97 2.36
N TRP A 26 12.20 10.96 3.51
CA TRP A 26 11.80 9.72 4.18
C TRP A 26 10.85 8.90 3.29
N PHE A 27 9.84 9.55 2.71
CA PHE A 27 8.91 8.89 1.81
C PHE A 27 9.61 8.28 0.58
N GLU A 28 10.51 9.01 -0.10
CA GLU A 28 11.22 8.47 -1.26
C GLU A 28 12.11 7.27 -0.89
N LEU A 29 12.69 7.26 0.31
CA LEU A 29 13.48 6.13 0.81
C LEU A 29 12.60 4.90 1.08
N HIS A 30 11.35 5.09 1.54
CA HIS A 30 10.43 4.00 1.93
C HIS A 30 9.33 3.75 0.87
N LYS A 31 9.52 4.28 -0.33
CA LYS A 31 8.57 4.18 -1.44
C LYS A 31 8.30 2.74 -1.89
N ALA A 32 9.29 1.85 -1.75
CA ALA A 32 9.11 0.43 -2.04
C ALA A 32 8.07 -0.20 -1.10
N GLU A 33 8.13 0.14 0.19
CA GLU A 33 7.18 -0.35 1.21
C GLU A 33 5.77 0.19 0.96
N TYR A 34 5.65 1.44 0.53
CA TYR A 34 4.38 1.98 0.05
C TYR A 34 3.83 1.17 -1.13
N GLN A 35 4.67 0.85 -2.11
CA GLN A 35 4.25 0.09 -3.28
C GLN A 35 3.84 -1.35 -2.93
N ASP A 36 4.53 -1.98 -2.00
CA ASP A 36 4.31 -3.39 -1.65
C ASP A 36 3.22 -3.58 -0.60
N ASN A 37 3.12 -2.69 0.38
CA ASN A 37 2.20 -2.84 1.51
C ASN A 37 0.93 -1.98 1.37
N VAL A 38 0.97 -0.87 0.64
CA VAL A 38 -0.17 0.06 0.52
C VAL A 38 -0.82 0.02 -0.86
N LEU A 39 -0.02 -0.03 -1.93
CA LEU A 39 -0.50 0.00 -3.32
C LEU A 39 -0.81 -1.40 -3.89
N ARG A 40 -0.06 -2.43 -3.46
CA ARG A 40 -0.25 -3.81 -3.91
C ARG A 40 -1.39 -4.64 -3.31
N PRO A 41 -2.20 -4.22 -2.32
CA PRO A 41 -3.35 -5.04 -1.93
C PRO A 41 -4.46 -5.01 -3.01
N ASP A 42 -4.29 -4.22 -4.07
CA ASP A 42 -5.27 -3.96 -5.14
C ASP A 42 -4.79 -4.31 -6.57
N LYS A 43 -3.71 -5.05 -6.80
CA LYS A 43 -3.50 -5.59 -8.18
C LYS A 43 -4.57 -6.60 -8.60
N HIS A 44 -5.42 -7.06 -7.67
CA HIS A 44 -6.67 -7.77 -7.95
C HIS A 44 -7.92 -6.87 -7.89
N ARG A 45 -7.78 -5.54 -7.93
CA ARG A 45 -8.89 -4.58 -7.92
C ARG A 45 -9.71 -4.69 -9.21
N ILE A 46 -10.67 -5.61 -9.17
CA ILE A 46 -11.77 -5.90 -10.10
C ILE A 46 -11.38 -6.00 -11.60
N PRO A 47 -11.72 -7.10 -12.31
CA PRO A 47 -11.68 -7.04 -13.76
C PRO A 47 -12.57 -5.89 -14.21
N ARG A 48 -12.05 -4.96 -15.02
CA ARG A 48 -12.91 -4.04 -15.76
C ARG A 48 -13.95 -4.91 -16.47
N SER A 49 -15.20 -4.83 -16.03
CA SER A 49 -16.32 -5.35 -16.78
C SER A 49 -16.31 -4.61 -18.11
N ASN A 50 -15.90 -5.29 -19.18
CA ASN A 50 -16.16 -4.81 -20.54
C ASN A 50 -17.68 -4.84 -20.72
N SER A 51 -18.27 -3.66 -20.94
CA SER A 51 -19.55 -3.50 -21.64
C SER A 51 -19.29 -3.28 -23.11
#